data_AF-A0A1L6JGZ5-F1
#
_entry.id   AF-A0A1L6JGZ5-F1
#
_cell.length_a   1.000
_cell.length_b   1.000
_cell.length_c   1.000
_cell.angle_alpha   90.00
_cell.angle_beta   90.00
_cell.angle_gamma   90.00
#
_symmetry.space_group_name_H-M   'P 1'
#
loop_
_entity.id
_entity.type
_entity.pdbx_description
1 polymer ?
#
loop_
_entity_poly.entity_id
_entity_poly.type
_entity_poly.pdbx_seq_one_letter_code
_entity_poly.pdbx_strand_id
1 'polypeptide(L)' 'MGSETVTYTYDARGRLTKVEHSEAVNNGVDTNYVIDKAGNRVKVKTTGAP' A
#
# COMPACT_ATOMS: atom_id res chain seq x y z
N MET A 1 3.46 14.14 -18.98
CA MET A 1 3.59 12.94 -18.13
C MET A 1 3.20 13.35 -16.72
N GLY A 2 2.14 12.79 -16.14
CA GLY A 2 1.76 13.09 -14.75
C GLY A 2 2.82 12.56 -13.78
N SER A 3 3.07 13.28 -12.69
CA SER A 3 3.94 12.81 -11.62
C SER A 3 3.14 11.89 -10.72
N GLU A 4 3.59 10.65 -10.52
CA GLU A 4 2.95 9.76 -9.56
C GLU A 4 3.39 10.12 -8.13
N THR A 5 2.44 10.15 -7.20
CA THR A 5 2.72 10.22 -5.77
C THR A 5 2.35 8.90 -5.12
N VAL A 6 3.30 8.28 -4.43
CA VAL A 6 3.09 7.01 -3.71
C VAL A 6 3.22 7.24 -2.20
N THR A 7 2.15 6.95 -1.47
CA THR A 7 2.10 7.09 -0.01
C THR A 7 2.27 5.75 0.68
N TYR A 8 3.14 5.68 1.69
CA TYR A 8 3.44 4.48 2.46
C TYR A 8 3.00 4.66 3.91
N THR A 9 2.16 3.75 4.41
CA THR A 9 1.73 3.76 5.81
C THR A 9 2.39 2.62 6.58
N TYR A 10 2.94 2.95 7.75
CA TYR A 10 3.63 2.00 8.62
C TYR A 10 2.92 1.87 9.96
N ASP A 11 3.02 0.69 10.58
CA ASP A 11 2.63 0.51 11.97
C ASP A 11 3.72 1.04 12.94
N ALA A 12 3.42 1.02 14.24
CA ALA A 12 4.35 1.48 15.29
C ALA A 12 5.67 0.68 15.37
N ARG A 13 5.76 -0.49 14.70
CA ARG A 13 6.99 -1.28 14.61
C ARG A 13 7.75 -1.02 13.31
N GLY A 14 7.33 -0.03 12.51
CA GLY A 14 7.95 0.32 11.24
C GLY A 14 7.62 -0.66 10.11
N ARG A 15 6.58 -1.49 10.24
CA ARG A 15 6.20 -2.45 9.20
C ARG A 15 5.19 -1.82 8.25
N LEU A 16 5.39 -1.98 6.94
CA LEU A 16 4.50 -1.46 5.91
C LEU A 16 3.11 -2.12 5.96
N THR A 17 2.05 -1.32 6.05
CA THR A 17 0.66 -1.77 6.16
C THR A 17 -0.22 -1.29 5.00
N LYS A 18 0.13 -0.19 4.32
CA LYS A 18 -0.59 0.30 3.14
C LYS A 18 0.34 0.98 2.13
N VAL A 19 0.05 0.82 0.85
CA VAL A 19 0.61 1.58 -0.27
C VAL A 19 -0.56 2.18 -1.05
N GLU A 20 -0.48 3.47 -1.36
CA GLU A 20 -1.53 4.22 -2.08
C GLU A 20 -0.88 4.98 -3.24
N HIS A 21 -1.47 4.88 -4.42
CA HIS A 21 -1.00 5.54 -5.64
C HIS A 21 -1.94 6.67 -6.05
N SER A 22 -1.37 7.81 -6.43
CA SER A 22 -2.11 9.01 -6.84
C SER A 22 -1.44 9.77 -7.99
N GLU A 23 -2.21 10.65 -8.65
CA GLU A 23 -1.75 11.65 -9.64
C GLU A 23 -1.23 11.12 -11.00
N ALA A 24 -1.27 9.80 -11.24
CA ALA A 24 -0.82 9.18 -12.48
C ALA A 24 -1.72 8.02 -12.94
N VAL A 25 -1.23 7.19 -13.89
CA VAL A 25 -1.98 6.05 -14.45
C VAL A 25 -2.45 5.06 -13.39
N ASN A 26 -1.75 4.96 -12.25
CA ASN A 26 -2.14 4.07 -11.16
C ASN A 26 -3.01 4.78 -10.10
N ASN A 27 -3.56 5.96 -10.39
CA ASN A 27 -4.33 6.71 -9.41
C ASN A 27 -5.49 5.87 -8.85
N GLY A 28 -5.55 5.74 -7.52
CA GLY A 28 -6.55 4.92 -6.84
C GLY A 28 -6.20 3.44 -6.74
N VAL A 29 -5.01 3.02 -7.17
CA VAL A 29 -4.47 1.70 -6.86
C VAL A 29 -3.97 1.70 -5.42
N ASP A 30 -4.55 0.82 -4.60
CA ASP A 30 -4.27 0.68 -3.18
C ASP A 30 -3.87 -0.76 -2.85
N THR A 31 -2.86 -0.93 -2.00
CA THR A 31 -2.47 -2.24 -1.47
C THR A 31 -2.42 -2.24 0.05
N ASN A 32 -3.14 -3.17 0.68
CA ASN A 32 -3.18 -3.36 2.13
C ASN A 32 -2.51 -4.67 2.54
N TYR A 33 -1.78 -4.63 3.66
CA TYR A 33 -1.11 -5.77 4.27
C TYR A 33 -1.69 -6.08 5.65
N VAL A 34 -1.97 -7.35 5.92
CA VAL A 34 -2.25 -7.84 7.29
C VAL A 34 -1.02 -8.56 7.78
N ILE A 35 -0.53 -8.16 8.95
CA ILE A 35 0.67 -8.72 9.57
C ILE A 35 0.29 -9.36 10.89
N ASP A 36 0.67 -10.61 11.09
CA ASP A 36 0.46 -11.31 12.36
C ASP A 36 1.40 -10.78 13.47
N LYS A 37 1.26 -11.37 14.66
CA LYS A 37 2.09 -11.02 15.83
C LYS A 37 3.55 -11.43 15.67
N ALA A 38 3.85 -12.45 14.88
CA ALA A 38 5.21 -12.92 14.62
C ALA A 38 5.92 -12.06 13.55
N GLY A 39 5.18 -11.21 12.83
CA GLY A 39 5.74 -10.34 11.80
C GLY A 39 5.50 -10.83 10.37
N ASN A 40 4.76 -11.92 10.18
CA ASN A 40 4.49 -12.46 8.85
C ASN A 40 3.35 -11.68 8.20
N ARG A 41 3.53 -11.30 6.92
CA ARG A 41 2.44 -10.79 6.09
C ARG A 41 1.53 -11.96 5.71
N VAL A 42 0.41 -12.08 6.40
CA VAL A 42 -0.55 -13.19 6.21
C VAL A 42 -1.62 -12.88 5.16
N LYS A 43 -1.76 -11.62 4.75
CA LYS A 43 -2.66 -11.23 3.67
C LYS A 43 -2.13 -10.02 2.91
N VAL A 44 -2.33 -10.04 1.60
CA VAL A 44 -2.17 -8.90 0.70
C VAL A 44 -3.49 -8.70 -0.02
N LYS A 45 -3.98 -7.47 -0.08
CA LYS A 45 -5.15 -7.10 -0.89
C LYS A 45 -4.80 -5.87 -1.70
N THR A 46 -4.87 -5.99 -3.02
CA THR A 46 -4.75 -4.86 -3.94
C THR A 46 -6.12 -4.55 -4.53
N THR A 47 -6.46 -3.28 -4.62
CA THR A 47 -7.69 -2.76 -5.21
C THR A 47 -7.37 -1.59 -6.14
N GLY A 48 -8.30 -1.29 -7.04
CA GLY A 48 -8.09 -0.31 -8.11
C GLY A 48 -7.62 -1.00 -9.39
N ALA A 49 -7.79 -0.29 -10.51
CA ALA A 49 -7.28 -0.66 -11.82
C ALA A 49 -6.72 0.62 -12.47
N PRO A 50 -5.58 0.53 -13.17
CA PRO A 50 -5.06 1.63 -13.96
C PRO A 50 -5.97 1.98 -15.16
#